data_AF-A0A1I7EVK9-F1
#
_entry.id   AF-A0A1I7EVK9-F1
#
_cell.length_a   1.000
_cell.length_b   1.000
_cell.length_c   1.000
_cell.angle_alpha   90.00
_cell.angle_beta   90.00
_cell.angle_gamma   90.00
#
_symmetry.space_group_name_H-M   'P 1'
#
loop_
_entity.id
_entity.type
_entity.pdbx_description
1 polymer ?
#
loop_
_entity_poly.entity_id
_entity_poly.type
_entity_poly.pdbx_seq_one_letter_code
_entity_poly.pdbx_strand_id
1 'polypeptide(L)'
;MKRTNHPAAPFFLLLLLLTVSCGGVDSDAKKAASLTNRSIERTSQLKLDDAEKLYKKSQAIIRKYESHPKQEKFSRLYRQYRDEGRVVPQEQDRR
;
A
#
# COMPACT_ATOMS: atom_id res chain seq x y z
N MET A 1 4.39 -23.42 -53.37
CA MET A 1 5.23 -22.46 -52.62
C MET A 1 4.42 -21.21 -52.33
N LYS A 2 4.10 -20.99 -51.05
CA LYS A 2 3.82 -19.71 -50.33
C LYS A 2 2.90 -20.01 -49.15
N ARG A 3 3.53 -20.31 -48.01
CA ARG A 3 2.91 -20.22 -46.69
C ARG A 3 2.78 -18.73 -46.37
N THR A 4 1.57 -18.20 -46.30
CA THR A 4 1.33 -16.90 -45.69
C THR A 4 0.84 -17.15 -44.28
N ASN A 5 1.78 -17.15 -43.34
CA ASN A 5 1.49 -17.07 -41.91
C ASN A 5 0.96 -15.67 -41.63
N HIS A 6 -0.27 -15.54 -41.16
CA HIS A 6 -0.74 -14.34 -40.47
C HIS A 6 -0.57 -14.57 -38.97
N PRO A 7 0.36 -13.88 -38.28
CA PRO A 7 0.30 -13.79 -36.84
C PRO A 7 -0.83 -12.82 -36.48
N ALA A 8 -2.05 -13.35 -36.35
CA ALA A 8 -3.14 -12.62 -35.73
C ALA A 8 -2.78 -12.41 -34.25
N ALA A 9 -2.53 -11.15 -33.91
CA ALA A 9 -2.66 -10.56 -32.59
C ALA A 9 -1.68 -10.99 -31.49
N PRO A 10 -0.45 -10.42 -31.46
CA PRO A 10 0.20 -10.10 -30.19
C PRO A 10 -0.40 -8.81 -29.57
N PHE A 11 -1.64 -8.44 -29.91
CA PHE A 11 -2.25 -7.16 -29.51
C PHE A 11 -3.19 -7.30 -28.30
N PHE A 12 -3.62 -8.52 -27.96
CA PHE A 12 -4.51 -8.75 -26.81
C PHE A 12 -3.79 -8.76 -25.46
N LEU A 13 -2.45 -8.81 -25.43
CA LEU A 13 -1.68 -8.85 -24.18
C LEU A 13 -1.34 -7.45 -23.62
N LEU A 14 -1.67 -6.37 -24.34
CA LEU A 14 -1.35 -4.99 -23.91
C LEU A 14 -2.52 -4.30 -23.16
N LEU A 15 -3.71 -4.91 -23.14
CA LEU A 15 -4.88 -4.31 -22.48
C LEU A 15 -4.97 -4.60 -20.97
N LEU A 16 -4.12 -5.46 -20.42
CA LEU A 16 -4.21 -5.87 -19.01
C LEU A 16 -3.49 -4.95 -18.02
N LEU A 17 -2.81 -3.89 -18.50
CA LEU A 17 -2.00 -2.99 -17.65
C LEU A 17 -2.73 -1.72 -17.19
N LEU A 18 -4.00 -1.53 -17.57
CA LEU A 18 -4.76 -0.30 -17.31
C LEU A 18 -5.83 -0.42 -16.22
N THR A 19 -5.74 -1.39 -15.30
CA THR A 19 -6.42 -1.21 -14.00
C THR A 19 -5.59 -0.26 -13.15
N VAL A 20 -5.46 1.00 -13.63
CA VAL A 20 -4.97 2.13 -12.84
C VAL A 20 -5.91 2.22 -11.66
N SER A 21 -5.45 1.73 -10.52
CA SER A 21 -6.19 1.72 -9.27
C SER A 21 -6.78 3.12 -9.07
N CYS A 22 -8.11 3.23 -9.20
CA CYS A 22 -8.91 4.43 -8.94
C CYS A 22 -8.95 4.73 -7.42
N GLY A 23 -7.79 4.62 -6.76
CA GLY A 23 -7.61 4.85 -5.33
C GLY A 23 -7.14 6.28 -5.14
N GLY A 24 -7.98 7.11 -4.55
CA GLY A 24 -7.56 8.43 -4.06
C GLY A 24 -6.64 8.31 -2.85
N VAL A 25 -6.10 9.45 -2.41
CA VAL A 25 -5.21 9.58 -1.24
C VAL A 25 -5.72 8.85 0.01
N ASP A 26 -7.03 8.88 0.22
CA ASP A 26 -7.70 8.21 1.34
C ASP A 26 -7.56 6.68 1.28
N SER A 27 -7.86 6.09 0.12
CA SER A 27 -7.76 4.65 -0.12
C SER A 27 -6.31 4.17 0.01
N ASP A 28 -5.36 4.92 -0.56
CA ASP A 28 -3.93 4.61 -0.44
C ASP A 28 -3.47 4.69 1.02
N ALA A 29 -3.86 5.74 1.75
CA ALA A 29 -3.51 5.90 3.17
C ALA A 29 -4.08 4.75 4.02
N LYS A 30 -5.36 4.40 3.81
CA LYS A 30 -6.02 3.28 4.51
C LYS A 30 -5.34 1.94 4.21
N LYS A 31 -4.98 1.71 2.94
CA LYS A 31 -4.30 0.48 2.52
C LYS A 31 -2.88 0.38 3.10
N ALA A 32 -2.11 1.47 3.07
CA ALA A 32 -0.79 1.52 3.69
C ALA A 32 -0.86 1.27 5.20
N ALA A 33 -1.80 1.93 5.90
CA ALA A 33 -2.01 1.73 7.33
C ALA A 33 -2.36 0.28 7.68
N SER A 34 -3.29 -0.34 6.92
CA SER A 34 -3.66 -1.74 7.09
C SER A 34 -2.48 -2.69 6.89
N LEU A 35 -1.67 -2.48 5.85
CA LEU A 35 -0.46 -3.28 5.59
C LEU A 35 0.57 -3.13 6.72
N THR A 36 0.78 -1.90 7.22
CA THR A 36 1.66 -1.65 8.36
C THR A 36 1.17 -2.36 9.61
N ASN A 37 -0.12 -2.25 9.95
CA ASN A 37 -0.67 -2.88 11.14
C ASN A 37 -0.58 -4.41 11.07
N ARG A 38 -0.86 -5.01 9.90
CA ARG A 38 -0.67 -6.45 9.69
C ARG A 38 0.79 -6.87 9.76
N SER A 39 1.71 -6.04 9.29
CA SER A 39 3.15 -6.29 9.46
C SER A 39 3.52 -6.37 10.94
N ILE A 40 3.04 -5.42 11.75
CA ILE A 40 3.28 -5.39 13.20
C ILE A 40 2.71 -6.65 13.87
N GLU A 41 1.49 -7.07 13.49
CA GLU A 41 0.88 -8.30 13.99
C GLU A 41 1.71 -9.55 13.62
N ARG A 42 2.26 -9.62 12.40
CA ARG A 42 3.15 -10.72 12.01
C ARG A 42 4.46 -10.70 12.78
N THR A 43 5.00 -9.51 13.05
CA THR A 43 6.18 -9.36 13.91
C THR A 43 5.91 -9.88 15.33
N SER A 44 4.75 -9.58 15.93
CA SER A 44 4.42 -10.08 17.28
C SER A 44 4.22 -11.60 17.32
N GLN A 45 3.91 -12.22 16.18
CA GLN A 45 3.82 -13.68 16.00
C GLN A 45 5.17 -14.32 15.60
N LEU A 46 6.28 -13.57 15.59
CA LEU A 46 7.62 -14.01 15.12
C LEU A 46 7.66 -14.46 13.65
N LYS A 47 6.66 -14.09 12.83
CA LYS A 47 6.58 -14.38 11.39
C LYS A 47 7.27 -13.29 10.59
N LEU A 48 8.60 -13.19 10.72
CA LEU A 48 9.37 -12.05 10.23
C LEU A 48 9.36 -11.91 8.69
N ASP A 49 9.43 -13.01 7.94
CA ASP A 49 9.40 -12.96 6.47
C ASP A 49 8.07 -12.40 5.94
N ASP A 50 6.95 -12.78 6.58
CA ASP A 50 5.63 -12.26 6.22
C ASP A 50 5.48 -10.79 6.62
N ALA A 51 6.00 -10.42 7.80
CA ALA A 51 6.05 -9.04 8.24
C ALA A 51 6.81 -8.17 7.24
N GLU A 52 8.02 -8.58 6.84
CA GLU A 52 8.84 -7.83 5.90
C GLU A 52 8.15 -7.64 4.54
N LYS A 53 7.51 -8.70 4.00
CA LYS A 53 6.73 -8.60 2.77
C LYS A 53 5.59 -7.59 2.88
N LEU A 54 4.86 -7.57 3.99
CA LEU A 54 3.77 -6.62 4.24
C LEU A 54 4.29 -5.19 4.38
N TYR A 55 5.37 -5.01 5.14
CA TYR A 55 6.01 -3.71 5.33
C TYR A 55 6.51 -3.12 4.00
N LYS A 56 7.19 -3.92 3.17
CA LYS A 56 7.65 -3.49 1.84
C LYS A 56 6.48 -3.04 0.95
N LYS A 57 5.34 -3.74 1.00
CA LYS A 57 4.11 -3.33 0.27
C LYS A 57 3.55 -2.00 0.79
N SER A 58 3.57 -1.77 2.11
CA SER A 58 3.18 -0.49 2.70
C SER A 58 4.10 0.64 2.24
N GLN A 59 5.42 0.41 2.31
CA GLN A 59 6.44 1.37 1.88
C GLN A 59 6.33 1.74 0.40
N ALA A 60 5.95 0.80 -0.46
CA ALA A 60 5.71 1.09 -1.87
C ALA A 60 4.55 2.09 -2.09
N ILE A 61 3.54 2.11 -1.21
CA ILE A 61 2.46 3.10 -1.25
C ILE A 61 2.95 4.43 -0.69
N ILE A 62 3.61 4.41 0.48
CA ILE A 62 4.13 5.62 1.15
C ILE A 62 5.06 6.41 0.23
N ARG A 63 5.96 5.72 -0.49
CA ARG A 63 6.90 6.33 -1.45
C ARG A 63 6.24 7.12 -2.58
N LYS A 64 5.01 6.76 -2.98
CA LYS A 64 4.25 7.54 -3.97
C LYS A 64 3.96 8.97 -3.52
N TYR A 65 4.01 9.22 -2.21
CA TYR A 65 3.64 10.48 -1.60
C TYR A 65 4.83 11.30 -1.07
N GLU A 66 6.07 10.79 -1.10
CA GLU A 66 7.25 11.46 -0.53
C GLU A 66 7.56 12.85 -1.12
N SER A 67 7.19 13.08 -2.38
CA SER A 67 7.29 14.39 -3.04
C SER A 67 6.01 14.79 -3.77
N HIS A 68 4.87 14.21 -3.36
CA HIS A 68 3.57 14.47 -3.99
C HIS A 68 2.89 15.69 -3.36
N PRO A 69 2.17 16.55 -4.11
CA PRO A 69 1.41 17.69 -3.57
C PRO A 69 0.37 17.35 -2.50
N LYS A 70 0.11 16.05 -2.26
CA LYS A 70 -0.87 15.56 -1.29
C LYS A 70 -0.19 14.80 -0.14
N GLN A 71 1.14 14.93 0.00
CA GLN A 71 1.94 14.26 1.04
C GLN A 71 1.38 14.50 2.44
N GLU A 72 1.05 15.74 2.79
CA GLU A 72 0.53 16.08 4.11
C GLU A 72 -0.82 15.40 4.38
N LYS A 73 -1.74 15.47 3.41
CA LYS A 73 -3.05 14.81 3.50
C LYS A 73 -2.89 13.29 3.64
N PHE A 74 -2.04 12.68 2.83
CA PHE A 74 -1.73 11.25 2.91
C PHE A 74 -1.19 10.89 4.30
N SER A 75 -0.18 11.63 4.77
CA SER A 75 0.51 11.37 6.03
C SER A 75 -0.43 11.47 7.23
N ARG A 76 -1.33 12.46 7.22
CA ARG A 76 -2.37 12.62 8.26
C ARG A 76 -3.33 11.43 8.27
N LEU A 77 -3.89 11.06 7.12
CA LEU A 77 -4.84 9.95 7.01
C LEU A 77 -4.17 8.61 7.35
N TYR A 78 -2.93 8.40 6.90
CA TYR A 78 -2.15 7.19 7.20
C TYR A 78 -1.97 7.02 8.71
N ARG A 79 -1.55 8.07 9.42
CA ARG A 79 -1.42 8.03 10.88
C ARG A 79 -2.76 7.75 11.55
N GLN A 80 -3.82 8.47 11.14
CA GLN A 80 -5.16 8.26 11.68
C GLN A 80 -5.60 6.80 11.55
N TYR A 81 -5.54 6.21 10.34
CA TYR A 81 -5.94 4.82 10.13
C TYR A 81 -5.01 3.79 10.80
N ARG A 82 -3.72 4.10 10.95
CA ARG A 82 -2.77 3.21 11.60
C ARG A 82 -3.03 3.15 13.10
N ASP A 83 -3.35 4.29 13.69
CA ASP A 83 -3.51 4.47 15.14
C ASP A 83 -4.97 4.28 15.61
N GLU A 84 -5.93 4.22 14.68
CA GLU A 84 -7.34 3.92 14.97
C GLU A 84 -7.48 2.62 15.79
N GLY A 85 -8.20 2.69 16.91
CA GLY A 85 -8.38 1.57 17.84
C GLY A 85 -7.18 1.26 18.75
N ARG A 86 -6.06 1.99 18.61
CA ARG A 86 -4.93 1.93 19.55
C ARG A 86 -5.13 3.02 20.60
N VAL A 87 -5.72 2.68 21.74
CA VAL A 87 -5.74 3.57 22.90
C VAL A 87 -4.28 3.78 23.30
N VAL A 88 -3.72 4.95 23.01
CA VAL A 88 -2.50 5.40 23.66
C VAL A 88 -2.93 5.77 25.07
N PRO A 89 -2.49 5.08 26.14
CA PRO A 89 -2.69 5.61 27.47
C PRO A 89 -2.04 6.99 27.45
N GLN A 90 -2.83 8.05 27.58
CA GLN A 90 -2.26 9.34 27.90
C GLN A 90 -1.62 9.14 29.27
N GLU A 91 -0.31 9.28 29.34
CA GLU A 91 0.42 9.45 30.61
C GLU A 91 -0.03 10.82 31.19
N GLN A 92 -1.28 10.87 31.63
CA GLN A 92 -1.74 11.82 32.63
C GLN A 92 -1.35 11.20 33.96
N ASP A 93 -0.22 11.66 34.48
CA ASP A 93 0.02 11.96 35.90
C ASP A 93 1.51 11.74 36.27
N ARG A 94 2.30 12.79 36.09
CA ARG A 94 3.49 13.04 36.93
C ARG A 94 3.62 14.54 37.14
N ARG A 95 2.84 15.09 38.06
CA ARG A 95 3.23 16.27 38.85
C ARG A 95 2.82 16.08 40.29
#